data_AF-A0A2R6JNA5-F1
#
_entry.id   AF-A0A2R6JNA5-F1
#
_cell.length_a   1.000
_cell.length_b   1.000
_cell.length_c   1.000
_cell.angle_alpha   90.00
_cell.angle_beta   90.00
_cell.angle_gamma   90.00
#
_symmetry.space_group_name_H-M   'P 1'
#
loop_
_entity.id
_entity.type
_entity.pdbx_description
1 polymer ?
#
loop_
_entity_poly.entity_id
_entity_poly.type
_entity_poly.pdbx_seq_one_letter_code
_entity_poly.pdbx_strand_id
1 'polypeptide(L)'
;MDPLDRIVVSDTARQKRKRYLDEAAIVDALRSGEGYVCRKTSPNHDGLYEDDKFTMRGTFDGIDVDIVFVVEDDRVVVVTQMSQHADSLRGRFRERVGSTAADAVATVQEA
;
A
#
# COMPACT_ATOMS: atom_id res chain seq x y z
N MET A 1 -16.19 -7.66 8.27
CA MET A 1 -15.37 -6.65 8.97
C MET A 1 -14.55 -5.98 7.90
N ASP A 2 -14.44 -4.65 7.88
CA ASP A 2 -13.61 -3.98 6.88
C ASP A 2 -12.14 -4.14 7.29
N PRO A 3 -11.24 -4.70 6.45
CA PRO A 3 -9.81 -4.79 6.75
C PRO A 3 -9.17 -3.45 7.17
N LEU A 4 -9.70 -2.30 6.70
CA LEU A 4 -9.20 -0.97 7.08
C LEU A 4 -9.60 -0.54 8.51
N ASP A 5 -10.56 -1.23 9.13
CA ASP A 5 -10.86 -1.04 10.56
C ASP A 5 -9.67 -1.49 11.43
N ARG A 6 -8.90 -2.48 10.95
CA ARG A 6 -7.76 -3.07 11.66
C ARG A 6 -6.48 -2.92 10.85
N ILE A 7 -5.77 -1.81 11.04
CA ILE A 7 -4.46 -1.58 10.42
C ILE A 7 -3.34 -1.93 11.40
N VAL A 8 -2.45 -2.84 11.01
CA VAL A 8 -1.28 -3.25 11.77
C VAL A 8 -0.03 -2.69 11.10
N VAL A 9 0.65 -1.75 11.76
CA VAL A 9 1.91 -1.19 11.25
C VAL A 9 3.07 -2.04 11.75
N SER A 10 3.82 -2.66 10.84
CA SER A 10 4.95 -3.52 11.20
C SER A 10 6.08 -2.72 11.85
N ASP A 11 6.94 -3.41 12.61
CA ASP A 11 8.12 -2.79 13.20
C ASP A 11 9.07 -2.22 12.13
N THR A 12 9.13 -2.83 10.95
CA THR A 12 9.91 -2.30 9.81
C THR A 12 9.36 -0.96 9.33
N ALA A 13 8.03 -0.82 9.23
CA ALA A 13 7.39 0.44 8.87
C ALA A 13 7.59 1.50 9.98
N ARG A 14 7.41 1.12 11.24
CA ARG A 14 7.59 2.00 12.42
C ARG A 14 9.01 2.55 12.55
N GLN A 15 10.03 1.72 12.30
CA GLN A 15 11.43 2.13 12.37
C GLN A 15 11.78 3.26 11.39
N LYS A 16 10.98 3.44 10.33
CA LYS A 16 11.17 4.48 9.33
C LYS A 16 10.52 5.83 9.67
N ARG A 17 9.82 5.95 10.80
CA ARG A 17 9.20 7.22 11.27
C ARG A 17 10.15 8.42 11.37
N LYS A 18 11.46 8.16 11.50
CA LYS A 18 12.47 9.24 11.51
C LYS A 18 12.73 9.85 10.12
N ARG A 19 12.28 9.17 9.06
CA ARG A 19 12.52 9.54 7.66
C ARG A 19 11.24 9.90 6.92
N TYR A 20 10.11 9.32 7.34
CA TYR A 20 8.83 9.39 6.65
C TYR A 20 7.70 9.54 7.69
N LEU A 21 6.56 8.88 7.48
CA LEU A 21 5.38 8.96 8.33
C LEU A 21 5.57 8.21 9.65
N ASP A 22 4.95 8.70 10.72
CA ASP A 22 4.73 7.90 11.92
C ASP A 22 3.49 6.98 11.77
N GLU A 23 3.21 6.19 12.80
CA GLU A 23 2.13 5.22 12.77
C GLU A 23 0.74 5.84 12.61
N ALA A 24 0.50 7.00 13.24
CA ALA A 24 -0.79 7.68 13.13
C ALA A 24 -1.00 8.19 11.69
N ALA A 25 0.01 8.85 11.12
CA ALA A 25 -0.04 9.35 9.76
C ALA A 25 -0.17 8.21 8.71
N ILE A 26 0.44 7.04 8.94
CA ILE A 26 0.24 5.86 8.09
C ILE A 26 -1.22 5.40 8.13
N VAL A 27 -1.79 5.28 9.33
CA VAL A 27 -3.18 4.84 9.52
C VAL A 27 -4.15 5.81 8.87
N ASP A 28 -3.96 7.12 9.07
CA ASP A 28 -4.79 8.15 8.46
C ASP A 28 -4.67 8.14 6.92
N ALA A 29 -3.46 7.96 6.39
CA ALA A 29 -3.24 7.84 4.95
C ALA A 29 -3.97 6.65 4.35
N LEU A 30 -3.98 5.48 5.02
CA LEU A 30 -4.69 4.31 4.52
C LEU A 30 -6.21 4.41 4.65
N ARG A 31 -6.72 5.07 5.69
CA ARG A 31 -8.17 5.21 5.91
C ARG A 31 -8.82 6.28 5.05
N SER A 32 -8.10 7.36 4.76
CA SER A 32 -8.69 8.58 4.21
C SER A 32 -7.86 9.26 3.13
N GLY A 33 -6.62 8.83 2.94
CA GLY A 33 -5.73 9.39 1.94
C GLY A 33 -6.12 8.99 0.52
N GLU A 34 -5.73 9.83 -0.42
CA GLU A 34 -5.79 9.54 -1.84
C GLU A 34 -4.37 9.46 -2.41
N GLY A 35 -4.19 8.58 -3.40
CA GLY A 35 -2.92 8.36 -4.04
C GLY A 35 -3.04 7.53 -5.30
N TYR A 36 -1.93 6.93 -5.70
CA TYR A 36 -1.83 5.98 -6.79
C TYR A 36 -1.62 4.59 -6.20
N VAL A 37 -2.67 3.77 -6.24
CA VAL A 37 -2.67 2.43 -5.65
C VAL A 37 -2.48 1.40 -6.75
N CYS A 38 -1.51 0.51 -6.54
CA CYS A 38 -1.18 -0.53 -7.49
C CYS A 38 -0.83 -1.85 -6.81
N ARG A 39 -0.96 -2.93 -7.57
CA ARG A 39 -0.34 -4.23 -7.29
C ARG A 39 0.71 -4.55 -8.34
N LYS A 40 1.68 -5.38 -7.99
CA LYS A 40 2.61 -5.93 -9.00
C LYS A 40 1.94 -7.07 -9.75
N THR A 41 2.09 -7.09 -11.07
CA THR A 41 1.51 -8.13 -11.93
C THR A 41 2.51 -8.50 -13.02
N SER A 42 2.54 -9.77 -13.44
CA SER A 42 3.31 -10.19 -14.62
C SER A 42 2.39 -10.95 -15.58
N PRO A 43 2.10 -10.43 -16.78
CA PRO A 43 1.26 -11.13 -17.75
C PRO A 43 1.89 -12.43 -18.28
N ASN A 44 3.20 -12.61 -18.07
CA ASN A 44 3.93 -13.81 -18.50
C ASN A 44 4.06 -14.86 -17.38
N HIS A 45 3.66 -14.53 -16.15
CA HIS A 45 3.86 -15.39 -14.98
C HIS A 45 2.74 -15.18 -13.96
N ASP A 46 1.66 -15.96 -14.10
CA ASP A 46 0.61 -16.04 -13.09
C ASP A 46 1.20 -16.54 -11.77
N GLY A 47 0.83 -15.89 -10.66
CA GLY A 47 1.28 -16.24 -9.31
C GLY A 47 2.73 -15.86 -8.96
N LEU A 48 3.43 -15.09 -9.80
CA LEU A 48 4.79 -14.62 -9.48
C LEU A 48 4.81 -13.61 -8.33
N TYR A 49 3.74 -12.85 -8.16
CA TYR A 49 3.61 -11.82 -7.13
C TYR A 49 2.40 -12.12 -6.26
N GLU A 50 2.47 -11.70 -5.01
CA GLU A 50 1.38 -11.82 -4.05
C GLU A 50 0.25 -10.85 -4.47
N ASP A 51 -0.94 -11.39 -4.76
CA ASP A 51 -2.10 -10.61 -5.25
C ASP A 51 -2.72 -9.71 -4.19
N ASP A 52 -2.40 -9.98 -2.92
CA ASP A 52 -2.83 -9.26 -1.72
C ASP A 52 -1.92 -8.07 -1.37
N LYS A 53 -0.85 -7.83 -2.15
CA LYS A 53 0.19 -6.88 -1.82
C LYS A 53 0.19 -5.65 -2.71
N PHE A 54 0.08 -4.50 -2.07
CA PHE A 54 -0.15 -3.24 -2.73
C PHE A 54 0.90 -2.19 -2.36
N THR A 55 1.03 -1.20 -3.23
CA THR A 55 1.73 0.06 -2.95
C THR A 55 0.77 1.20 -3.19
N MET A 56 0.58 2.06 -2.18
CA MET A 56 -0.10 3.35 -2.29
C MET A 56 0.95 4.45 -2.32
N ARG A 57 1.07 5.12 -3.46
CA ARG A 57 1.95 6.28 -3.65
C ARG A 57 1.17 7.57 -3.50
N GLY A 58 1.65 8.48 -2.68
CA GLY A 58 1.03 9.80 -2.55
C GLY A 58 1.86 10.74 -1.71
N THR A 59 1.31 11.93 -1.52
CA THR A 59 1.84 12.91 -0.57
C THR A 59 0.94 12.85 0.66
N PHE A 60 1.48 12.38 1.78
CA PHE A 60 0.75 12.23 3.04
C PHE A 60 1.46 13.03 4.11
N ASP A 61 0.73 13.82 4.89
CA ASP A 61 1.31 14.73 5.88
C ASP A 61 2.47 15.60 5.31
N GLY A 62 2.32 16.04 4.06
CA GLY A 62 3.35 16.80 3.34
C GLY A 62 4.58 16.01 2.88
N ILE A 63 4.59 14.68 3.03
CA ILE A 63 5.71 13.81 2.70
C ILE A 63 5.36 12.93 1.48
N ASP A 64 6.18 13.01 0.44
CA ASP A 64 6.10 12.12 -0.72
C ASP A 64 6.63 10.73 -0.36
N VAL A 65 5.74 9.75 -0.25
CA VAL A 65 6.09 8.39 0.17
C VAL A 65 5.26 7.32 -0.54
N ASP A 66 5.88 6.15 -0.71
CA ASP A 66 5.21 4.91 -1.09
C ASP A 66 4.94 4.09 0.18
N ILE A 67 3.67 3.83 0.49
CA ILE A 67 3.25 2.92 1.57
C ILE A 67 3.02 1.55 0.97
N VAL A 68 3.74 0.53 1.45
CA VAL A 68 3.61 -0.87 1.02
C VAL A 68 2.84 -1.64 2.08
N PHE A 69 1.75 -2.26 1.68
CA PHE A 69 0.85 -2.97 2.58
C PHE A 69 0.30 -4.25 1.95
N VAL A 70 -0.17 -5.15 2.81
CA VAL A 70 -0.86 -6.39 2.46
C VAL A 70 -2.29 -6.31 2.99
N VAL A 71 -3.23 -6.79 2.20
CA VAL A 71 -4.64 -6.93 2.59
C VAL A 71 -4.88 -8.38 2.99
N GLU A 72 -5.17 -8.61 4.27
CA GLU A 72 -5.62 -9.91 4.78
C GLU A 72 -7.14 -9.86 5.03
N ASP A 73 -7.76 -11.03 5.25
CA ASP A 73 -9.22 -11.17 5.39
C ASP A 73 -9.85 -10.23 6.44
N ASP A 74 -9.14 -9.95 7.54
CA ASP A 74 -9.65 -9.18 8.68
C ASP A 74 -8.84 -7.91 9.00
N ARG A 75 -7.78 -7.61 8.23
CA ARG A 75 -6.85 -6.51 8.53
C ARG A 75 -6.00 -6.09 7.35
N VAL A 76 -5.45 -4.88 7.44
CA VAL A 76 -4.37 -4.41 6.57
C VAL A 76 -3.06 -4.42 7.35
N VAL A 77 -2.00 -5.01 6.77
CA VAL A 77 -0.65 -5.04 7.36
C VAL A 77 0.28 -4.12 6.58
N VAL A 78 0.78 -3.07 7.22
CA VAL A 78 1.75 -2.16 6.62
C VAL A 78 3.16 -2.75 6.74
N VAL A 79 3.66 -3.25 5.62
CA VAL A 79 4.97 -3.89 5.53
C VAL A 79 6.08 -2.87 5.65
N THR A 80 6.00 -1.77 4.90
CA THR A 80 7.01 -0.71 4.96
C THR A 80 6.53 0.58 4.31
N GLN A 81 7.37 1.60 4.40
CA GLN A 81 7.24 2.86 3.67
C GLN A 81 8.57 3.22 3.03
N MET A 82 8.58 3.88 1.88
CA MET A 82 9.82 4.22 1.18
C MET A 82 9.69 5.48 0.34
N SER A 83 10.81 6.16 0.09
CA SER A 83 10.84 7.32 -0.80
C SER A 83 10.34 6.94 -2.19
N GLN A 84 9.63 7.87 -2.81
CA GLN A 84 9.20 7.73 -4.18
C GLN A 84 10.41 7.86 -5.10
N HIS A 85 10.89 6.77 -5.68
CA HIS A 85 11.80 6.84 -6.82
C HIS A 85 11.01 6.72 -8.13
N ALA A 86 11.42 7.44 -9.17
CA ALA A 86 10.75 7.49 -10.47
C ALA A 86 10.51 6.09 -11.06
N ASP A 87 11.46 5.19 -10.85
CA ASP A 87 11.41 3.81 -11.38
C ASP A 87 10.61 2.85 -10.50
N SER A 88 10.29 3.21 -9.26
CA SER A 88 9.68 2.28 -8.32
C SER A 88 8.31 1.82 -8.81
N LEU A 89 7.47 2.74 -9.30
CA LEU A 89 6.07 2.47 -9.66
C LEU A 89 5.74 2.49 -11.15
N ARG A 90 6.66 2.97 -11.99
CA ARG A 90 6.47 3.08 -13.44
C ARG A 90 7.08 1.92 -14.22
N GLY A 91 7.28 0.77 -13.57
CA GLY A 91 7.74 -0.47 -14.21
C GLY A 91 6.62 -1.15 -15.01
N ARG A 92 6.99 -2.02 -15.96
CA ARG A 92 6.04 -2.75 -16.85
C ARG A 92 5.02 -3.63 -16.12
N PHE A 93 5.32 -4.00 -14.88
CA PHE A 93 4.68 -5.06 -14.13
C PHE A 93 3.90 -4.52 -12.94
N ARG A 94 3.15 -3.44 -13.14
CA ARG A 94 2.27 -2.86 -12.13
C ARG A 94 0.93 -2.50 -12.74
N GLU A 95 -0.12 -2.92 -12.07
CA GLU A 95 -1.50 -2.60 -12.42
C GLU A 95 -2.02 -1.57 -11.42
N ARG A 96 -2.60 -0.48 -11.93
CA ARG A 96 -3.31 0.47 -11.09
C ARG A 96 -4.66 -0.15 -10.73
N VAL A 97 -4.93 -0.29 -9.44
CA VAL A 97 -6.20 -0.81 -8.93
C VAL A 97 -7.14 0.29 -8.45
N GLY A 98 -6.60 1.48 -8.16
CA GLY A 98 -7.44 2.61 -7.77
C GLY A 98 -6.65 3.82 -7.28
N SER A 99 -7.26 4.55 -6.35
CA SER A 99 -6.69 5.73 -5.70
C SER A 99 -6.71 5.70 -4.18
N THR A 100 -7.33 4.70 -3.56
CA THR A 100 -7.45 4.55 -2.11
C THR A 100 -7.08 3.15 -1.67
N ALA A 101 -6.77 2.95 -0.39
CA ALA A 101 -6.55 1.60 0.14
C ALA A 101 -7.84 0.75 0.10
N ALA A 102 -9.02 1.39 0.10
CA ALA A 102 -10.30 0.70 -0.07
C ALA A 102 -10.42 0.04 -1.46
N ASP A 103 -9.86 0.66 -2.50
CA ASP A 103 -9.82 0.04 -3.84
C ASP A 103 -8.96 -1.24 -3.85
N ALA A 104 -7.87 -1.26 -3.08
CA ALA A 104 -7.05 -2.46 -2.90
C ALA A 104 -7.81 -3.56 -2.14
N VAL A 105 -8.56 -3.18 -1.09
CA VAL A 105 -9.42 -4.12 -0.34
C VAL A 105 -10.49 -4.72 -1.26
N ALA A 106 -11.20 -3.89 -2.03
CA ALA A 106 -12.20 -4.35 -2.99
C ALA A 106 -11.58 -5.32 -4.01
N THR A 107 -10.38 -5.02 -4.53
CA THR A 107 -9.66 -5.88 -5.48
C THR A 107 -9.42 -7.29 -4.94
N VAL A 108 -9.10 -7.44 -3.65
CA VAL A 108 -8.88 -8.75 -3.03
C VAL A 108 -10.20 -9.46 -2.73
N GLN A 109 -11.25 -8.73 -2.38
CA GLN A 109 -12.57 -9.30 -2.10
C GLN A 109 -13.33 -9.75 -3.34
N GLU A 110 -12.99 -9.21 -4.50
CA GLU A 110 -13.58 -9.56 -5.80
C GLU A 110 -12.84 -10.70 -6.53
N ALA A 111 -11.64 -11.09 -6.05
CA ALA A 111 -10.78 -12.12 -6.63
C ALA A 111 -11.14 -13.53 -6.13
#